data_AF-F1LFU3-F1
#
_entry.id   AF-F1LFU3-F1
#
_cell.length_a   1.000
_cell.length_b   1.000
_cell.length_c   1.000
_cell.angle_alpha   90.00
_cell.angle_beta   90.00
_cell.angle_gamma   90.00
#
_symmetry.space_group_name_H-M   'P 1'
#
loop_
_entity.id
_entity.type
_entity.pdbx_description
1 polymer ?
#
loop_
_entity_poly.entity_id
_entity_poly.type
_entity_poly.pdbx_seq_one_letter_code
_entity_poly.pdbx_strand_id
1 'polypeptide(L)'
;MRVRRRFPTMQSVMKAGFLLPHELEMLEGIDLKYNKYFVPFNWIFTDIYKLRKAGKIDADVLMNSMLQEIRLFRTNLAELCNYDWVPVPLAYPQVVFLAVRVYFSLYV
;
A
#
# COMPACT_ATOMS: atom_id res chain seq x y z
N MET A 1 -2.09 11.33 -6.31
CA MET A 1 -2.45 12.59 -5.60
C MET A 1 -3.91 12.68 -5.13
N ARG A 2 -4.93 12.21 -5.88
CA ARG A 2 -6.35 12.39 -5.51
C ARG A 2 -6.73 11.76 -4.15
N VAL A 3 -6.17 10.58 -3.84
CA VAL A 3 -6.40 9.88 -2.56
C VAL A 3 -5.75 10.61 -1.38
N ARG A 4 -4.50 11.06 -1.51
CA ARG A 4 -3.81 11.84 -0.47
C ARG A 4 -4.50 13.16 -0.15
N ARG A 5 -5.15 13.80 -1.14
CA ARG A 5 -5.98 15.00 -0.90
C ARG A 5 -7.27 14.67 -0.14
N ARG A 6 -7.86 13.51 -0.39
CA ARG A 6 -9.07 13.04 0.30
C ARG A 6 -8.77 12.59 1.74
N PHE A 7 -7.61 11.99 1.96
CA PHE A 7 -7.16 11.49 3.26
C PHE A 7 -5.81 12.10 3.62
N PRO A 8 -5.78 13.36 4.09
CA PRO A 8 -4.54 14.04 4.44
C PRO A 8 -3.92 13.52 5.73
N THR A 9 -4.74 13.02 6.66
CA THR A 9 -4.31 12.52 7.97
C THR A 9 -4.91 11.15 8.25
N MET A 10 -4.29 10.38 9.15
CA MET A 10 -4.84 9.08 9.57
C MET A 10 -6.19 9.25 10.30
N GLN A 11 -6.39 10.36 11.01
CA GLN A 11 -7.70 10.70 11.58
C GLN A 11 -8.79 10.86 10.52
N SER A 12 -8.46 11.38 9.33
CA SER A 12 -9.40 11.45 8.20
C SER A 12 -9.79 10.05 7.69
N VAL A 13 -8.87 9.08 7.75
CA VAL A 13 -9.12 7.67 7.40
C VAL A 13 -10.06 7.03 8.42
N MET A 14 -9.82 7.28 9.71
CA MET A 14 -10.69 6.84 10.81
C MET A 14 -12.11 7.43 10.68
N LYS A 15 -12.22 8.76 10.48
CA LYS A 15 -13.52 9.43 10.29
C LYS A 15 -14.29 8.94 9.07
N ALA A 16 -13.59 8.44 8.05
CA ALA A 16 -14.20 7.85 6.88
C ALA A 16 -14.68 6.40 7.10
N GLY A 17 -14.44 5.82 8.27
CA GLY A 17 -14.90 4.49 8.65
C GLY A 17 -13.99 3.34 8.22
N PHE A 18 -12.78 3.63 7.74
CA PHE A 18 -11.82 2.59 7.34
C PHE A 18 -10.99 2.04 8.51
N LEU A 19 -10.99 2.74 9.65
CA LEU A 19 -10.19 2.40 10.80
C LEU A 19 -10.97 2.74 12.07
N LEU A 20 -10.97 1.85 13.06
CA LEU A 20 -11.60 2.06 14.35
C LEU A 20 -10.70 2.91 15.27
N PRO A 21 -11.26 3.59 16.30
CA PRO A 21 -10.46 4.43 17.20
C PRO A 21 -9.34 3.66 17.91
N HIS A 22 -9.62 2.45 18.39
CA HIS A 22 -8.63 1.62 19.06
C HIS A 22 -7.53 1.10 18.11
N GLU A 23 -7.88 0.86 16.84
CA GLU A 23 -6.92 0.48 15.80
C GLU A 23 -5.99 1.66 15.47
N LEU A 24 -6.47 2.91 15.57
CA LEU A 24 -5.65 4.10 15.39
C LEU A 24 -4.59 4.20 16.48
N GLU A 25 -5.00 4.03 17.74
CA GLU A 25 -4.09 4.06 18.89
C GLU A 25 -3.03 2.96 18.78
N MET A 26 -3.43 1.75 18.37
CA MET A 26 -2.48 0.66 18.10
C MET A 26 -1.51 1.01 16.98
N LEU A 27 -1.98 1.64 15.89
CA LEU A 27 -1.14 2.02 14.75
C LEU A 27 -0.14 3.12 15.13
N GLU A 28 -0.58 4.10 15.93
CA GLU A 28 0.23 5.22 16.40
C GLU A 28 1.25 4.78 17.44
N GLY A 29 0.91 3.80 18.30
CA GLY A 29 1.79 3.23 19.32
C GLY A 29 2.98 2.41 18.79
N ILE A 30 2.97 2.03 17.50
CA ILE A 30 4.10 1.33 16.88
C ILE A 30 5.20 2.36 16.54
N ASP A 31 6.33 2.33 17.24
CA ASP A 31 7.47 3.20 16.90
C ASP A 31 8.21 2.68 15.66
N LEU A 32 7.80 3.19 14.50
CA LEU A 32 8.41 2.90 13.21
C LEU A 32 8.48 4.17 12.37
N LYS A 33 9.67 4.44 11.83
CA LYS A 33 9.95 5.57 10.95
C LYS A 33 9.45 5.37 9.51
N TYR A 34 9.12 4.13 9.16
CA TYR A 34 8.67 3.72 7.82
C TYR A 34 7.15 3.68 7.71
N ASN A 35 6.64 3.61 6.47
CA ASN A 35 5.21 3.49 6.23
C ASN A 35 4.66 2.18 6.85
N LYS A 36 3.62 2.33 7.68
CA LYS A 36 2.98 1.24 8.45
C LYS A 36 1.88 0.51 7.68
N TYR A 37 1.82 0.64 6.35
CA TYR A 37 0.78 0.01 5.51
C TYR A 37 0.71 -1.52 5.63
N PHE A 38 1.78 -2.18 6.10
CA PHE A 38 1.82 -3.61 6.30
C PHE A 38 1.10 -4.07 7.59
N VAL A 39 0.84 -3.15 8.54
CA VAL A 39 0.28 -3.47 9.86
C VAL A 39 -1.13 -4.09 9.76
N PRO A 40 -2.07 -3.53 8.96
CA PRO A 40 -3.39 -4.15 8.77
C PRO A 40 -3.32 -5.57 8.20
N PHE A 41 -2.34 -5.87 7.33
CA PHE A 41 -2.15 -7.24 6.82
C PHE A 41 -1.77 -8.22 7.93
N ASN A 42 -0.92 -7.79 8.87
CA ASN A 42 -0.58 -8.60 10.03
C ASN A 42 -1.77 -8.84 10.94
N TRP A 43 -2.66 -7.86 11.12
CA TRP A 43 -3.91 -8.03 11.86
C TRP A 43 -4.80 -9.09 11.22
N ILE A 44 -5.04 -8.98 9.91
CA ILE A 44 -5.84 -9.96 9.16
C ILE A 44 -5.26 -11.36 9.28
N PHE A 45 -3.94 -11.52 9.14
CA PHE A 45 -3.30 -12.82 9.33
C PHE A 45 -3.54 -13.37 10.74
N THR A 46 -3.30 -12.55 11.75
CA THR A 46 -3.51 -12.91 13.17
C THR A 46 -4.95 -13.35 13.42
N ASP A 47 -5.92 -12.66 12.83
CA ASP A 47 -7.33 -12.97 13.01
C ASP A 47 -7.73 -14.25 12.28
N ILE A 48 -7.18 -14.53 11.10
CA ILE A 48 -7.37 -15.84 10.43
C ILE A 48 -6.82 -16.98 11.29
N TYR A 49 -5.64 -16.82 11.90
CA TYR A 49 -5.09 -17.82 12.83
C TYR A 49 -6.00 -18.03 14.05
N LYS A 50 -6.54 -16.94 14.63
CA LYS A 50 -7.50 -17.04 15.75
C LYS A 50 -8.78 -17.75 15.34
N LEU A 51 -9.33 -17.45 14.16
CA LEU A 51 -10.55 -18.08 13.63
C LEU A 51 -10.34 -19.58 13.38
N ARG A 52 -9.16 -19.98 12.90
CA ARG A 52 -8.79 -21.38 12.77
C ARG A 52 -8.70 -22.08 14.12
N LYS A 53 -8.03 -21.46 15.10
CA LYS A 53 -7.94 -22.00 16.47
C LYS A 53 -9.31 -22.12 17.15
N ALA A 54 -10.23 -21.21 16.84
CA ALA A 54 -11.61 -21.22 17.32
C ALA A 54 -12.51 -22.25 16.59
N GLY A 55 -11.96 -23.02 15.64
CA GLY A 55 -12.73 -24.03 14.88
C GLY A 55 -13.73 -23.45 13.88
N LYS A 56 -13.71 -22.14 13.61
CA LYS A 56 -14.59 -21.51 12.61
C LYS A 56 -14.13 -21.76 11.17
N ILE A 57 -12.85 -22.09 11.00
CA ILE A 57 -12.28 -22.53 9.71
C ILE A 57 -12.04 -24.03 9.82
N ASP A 58 -12.75 -24.77 8.97
CA ASP A 58 -12.88 -26.23 9.06
C ASP A 58 -11.59 -26.95 8.63
N ALA A 59 -10.95 -26.45 7.57
CA ALA A 59 -9.76 -27.07 6.99
C ALA A 59 -8.58 -26.10 6.86
N ASP A 60 -7.36 -26.61 7.09
CA ASP A 60 -6.12 -25.85 6.89
C ASP A 60 -5.92 -25.43 5.43
N VAL A 61 -6.49 -26.19 4.48
CA VAL A 61 -6.47 -25.85 3.05
C VAL A 61 -7.25 -24.56 2.77
N LEU A 62 -8.41 -24.37 3.42
CA LEU A 62 -9.22 -23.15 3.27
C LEU A 62 -8.49 -21.94 3.85
N MET A 63 -7.89 -22.11 5.03
CA MET A 63 -7.04 -21.09 5.64
C MET A 63 -5.89 -20.70 4.72
N ASN A 64 -5.16 -21.69 4.17
CA ASN A 64 -4.06 -21.43 3.25
C ASN A 64 -4.52 -20.67 2.01
N SER A 65 -5.68 -21.03 1.44
CA SER A 65 -6.25 -20.32 0.29
C SER A 65 -6.52 -18.84 0.61
N MET A 66 -7.16 -18.53 1.75
CA MET A 66 -7.39 -17.14 2.19
C MET A 66 -6.07 -16.38 2.40
N LEU A 67 -5.08 -17.02 3.02
CA LEU A 67 -3.76 -16.43 3.23
C LEU A 67 -3.05 -16.13 1.90
N GLN A 68 -3.23 -16.97 0.87
CA GLN A 68 -2.66 -16.73 -0.46
C GLN A 68 -3.27 -15.49 -1.12
N GLU A 69 -4.59 -15.34 -1.10
CA GLU A 69 -5.27 -14.16 -1.67
C GLU A 69 -4.83 -12.86 -0.99
N ILE A 70 -4.70 -12.86 0.34
CA ILE A 70 -4.22 -11.70 1.08
C ILE A 70 -2.75 -11.39 0.75
N ARG A 71 -1.91 -12.42 0.60
CA ARG A 71 -0.51 -12.26 0.17
C ARG A 71 -0.44 -11.69 -1.23
N LEU A 72 -1.27 -12.15 -2.16
CA LEU A 72 -1.34 -11.61 -3.51
C LEU A 72 -1.69 -10.12 -3.50
N PHE A 73 -2.73 -9.73 -2.75
CA PHE A 73 -3.08 -8.33 -2.59
C PHE A 73 -1.93 -7.49 -1.99
N ARG A 74 -1.26 -8.01 -0.97
CA ARG A 74 -0.09 -7.35 -0.35
C ARG A 74 1.05 -7.16 -1.36
N THR A 75 1.32 -8.15 -2.20
CA THR A 75 2.36 -8.08 -3.24
C THR A 75 2.03 -7.00 -4.27
N ASN A 76 0.78 -6.95 -4.76
CA ASN A 76 0.34 -5.93 -5.71
C ASN A 76 0.45 -4.51 -5.11
N LEU A 77 0.13 -4.35 -3.83
CA LEU A 77 0.30 -3.07 -3.14
C LEU A 77 1.79 -2.70 -2.97
N ALA A 78 2.64 -3.66 -2.67
CA ALA A 78 4.09 -3.44 -2.58
C ALA A 78 4.68 -3.03 -3.93
N GLU A 79 4.21 -3.63 -5.04
CA GLU A 79 4.60 -3.23 -6.39
C GLU A 79 4.22 -1.77 -6.66
N LEU A 80 3.01 -1.35 -6.30
CA LEU A 80 2.59 0.06 -6.40
C LEU A 80 3.51 1.00 -5.59
N CYS A 81 3.91 0.60 -4.38
CA CYS A 81 4.86 1.37 -3.58
C CYS A 81 6.25 1.43 -4.23
N ASN A 82 6.70 0.36 -4.90
CA ASN A 82 7.98 0.34 -5.60
C ASN A 82 7.99 1.30 -6.79
N TYR A 83 6.90 1.38 -7.56
CA TYR A 83 6.76 2.37 -8.64
C TYR A 83 6.75 3.82 -8.14
N ASP A 84 6.22 4.07 -6.94
CA ASP A 84 6.26 5.40 -6.31
C ASP A 84 7.65 5.73 -5.75
N TRP A 85 8.36 4.72 -5.22
CA TRP A 85 9.72 4.88 -4.70
C TRP A 85 10.72 5.15 -5.81
N VAL A 86 10.72 4.33 -6.87
CA VAL A 86 11.74 4.35 -7.92
C VAL A 86 11.15 4.94 -9.20
N PRO A 87 11.21 6.26 -9.39
CA PRO A 87 10.79 6.88 -10.64
C PRO A 87 11.77 6.55 -11.78
N VAL A 88 11.30 6.71 -13.01
CA VAL A 88 12.17 6.67 -14.20
C VAL A 88 13.34 7.64 -14.00
N PRO A 89 14.59 7.27 -14.32
CA PRO A 89 15.73 8.14 -14.09
C PRO A 89 15.53 9.49 -14.78
N LEU A 90 15.72 10.57 -14.03
CA LEU A 90 15.41 11.93 -14.47
C LEU A 90 16.09 12.33 -15.79
N ALA A 91 17.26 11.77 -16.07
CA ALA A 91 17.99 12.01 -17.32
C ALA A 91 17.20 11.61 -18.57
N TYR A 92 16.40 10.53 -18.51
CA TYR A 92 15.62 10.07 -19.68
C TYR A 92 14.64 11.12 -20.19
N PRO A 93 13.68 11.63 -19.38
CA PRO A 93 12.78 12.67 -19.85
C PRO A 93 13.54 13.94 -20.23
N GLN A 94 14.62 14.31 -19.52
CA GLN A 94 15.42 15.49 -19.86
C GLN A 94 16.02 15.42 -21.26
N VAL A 95 16.64 14.29 -21.63
CA VAL A 95 17.23 14.08 -22.95
C VAL A 95 16.15 14.13 -24.03
N VAL A 96 15.01 13.47 -23.79
CA VAL A 96 13.88 13.48 -24.73
C VAL A 96 13.33 14.90 -24.91
N PHE A 97 13.12 15.65 -23.82
CA PHE A 97 12.66 17.05 -23.90
C PHE A 97 13.63 17.94 -24.66
N LEU A 98 14.93 17.81 -24.40
CA LEU A 98 15.95 18.57 -25.10
C LEU A 98 15.96 18.24 -26.60
N ALA A 99 15.96 16.96 -26.96
CA ALA A 99 15.96 16.52 -28.35
C ALA A 99 14.75 17.06 -29.12
N VAL A 100 13.55 16.95 -28.54
CA VAL A 100 12.32 17.48 -29.14
C VAL A 100 12.38 18.99 -29.31
N ARG A 101 12.84 19.73 -28.30
CA ARG A 101 12.95 21.20 -28.37
C ARG A 101 13.98 21.66 -29.40
N VAL A 102 15.15 21.02 -29.45
CA VAL A 102 16.20 21.34 -30.44
C VAL A 102 15.69 21.07 -31.86
N TYR A 103 14.99 19.96 -32.08
CA TYR A 103 14.39 19.66 -33.38
C TYR A 103 13.42 20.77 -33.82
N PHE A 104 12.47 21.15 -32.97
CA PHE A 104 11.54 22.23 -33.33
C PHE A 104 12.22 23.59 -33.50
N SER A 105 13.26 23.92 -32.72
CA SER A 105 13.99 25.18 -32.90
C SER A 105 14.82 25.26 -34.19
N LEU A 106 15.22 24.12 -34.76
CA LEU A 106 16.05 24.06 -35.97
C LEU A 106 15.25 23.86 -37.25
N TYR A 107 14.12 23.17 -37.18
CA TYR A 107 13.38 22.69 -38.36
C TYR A 107 11.97 23.28 -38.52
N VAL A 108 11.50 24.09 -37.57
CA VAL A 108 10.26 24.88 -37.65
C VAL A 108 10.58 26.36 -37.45
#